data_AF-A0A1I3H6H3-F1
#
_entry.id   AF-A0A1I3H6H3-F1
#
_cell.length_a   1.000
_cell.length_b   1.000
_cell.length_c   1.000
_cell.angle_alpha   90.00
_cell.angle_beta   90.00
_cell.angle_gamma   90.00
#
_symmetry.space_group_name_H-M   'P 1'
#
loop_
_entity.id
_entity.type
_entity.pdbx_description
1 polymer ?
#
loop_
_entity_poly.entity_id
_entity_poly.type
_entity_poly.pdbx_seq_one_letter_code
_entity_poly.pdbx_strand_id
1 'polypeptide(L)'
;MLVRPTLALLVLCSLSTQALSQVYSWVDGNGRKHFGSQPPAAQQQVETLTIKPGYAAETPAPAAVAPVQAATQEPAAGKTSKRDMCQSAMRWTVIDLKNLREIAQQRRDAGRITAAEFQQGQQNLAGAEQRITLQDCLGSSADDQQRYECLSRGAGVLACSGLLSAAMQEAEQQARKRISKP
;
A
#
# COMPACT_ATOMS: atom_id res chain seq x y z
N MET A 1 24.55 -24.85 -52.91
CA MET A 1 25.13 -25.01 -51.56
C MET A 1 24.78 -23.77 -50.73
N LEU A 2 23.62 -23.70 -50.07
CA LEU A 2 23.26 -22.54 -49.22
C LEU A 2 22.24 -22.90 -48.13
N VAL A 3 22.33 -24.12 -47.56
CA VAL A 3 21.38 -24.62 -46.54
C VAL A 3 22.06 -24.88 -45.19
N ARG A 4 23.38 -24.64 -45.10
CA ARG A 4 24.19 -24.89 -43.89
C ARG A 4 24.39 -23.71 -42.93
N PRO A 5 24.25 -22.41 -43.28
CA PRO A 5 24.47 -21.35 -42.29
C PRO A 5 23.20 -21.01 -41.49
N THR A 6 22.01 -21.34 -42.00
CA THR A 6 20.72 -21.01 -41.37
C THR A 6 20.37 -21.94 -40.20
N LEU A 7 20.83 -23.19 -40.23
CA LEU A 7 20.60 -24.14 -39.13
C LEU A 7 21.43 -23.81 -37.89
N ALA A 8 22.64 -23.27 -38.07
CA ALA A 8 23.51 -22.87 -36.95
C ALA A 8 22.96 -21.64 -36.21
N LEU A 9 22.33 -20.70 -36.92
CA LEU A 9 21.75 -19.50 -36.31
C LEU A 9 20.46 -19.79 -35.53
N LEU A 10 19.67 -20.77 -35.97
CA LEU A 10 18.45 -21.21 -35.27
C LEU A 10 18.75 -22.00 -33.98
N VAL A 11 19.86 -22.75 -33.94
CA VAL A 11 20.27 -23.49 -32.73
C VAL A 11 20.80 -22.56 -31.64
N LEU A 12 21.52 -21.47 -31.98
CA LEU A 12 22.03 -20.51 -30.98
C LEU A 12 20.90 -19.71 -30.28
N CYS A 13 19.79 -19.43 -30.97
CA CYS A 13 18.67 -18.69 -30.37
C CYS A 13 17.81 -19.52 -29.40
N SER A 14 18.06 -20.84 -29.29
CA SER A 14 17.22 -21.77 -28.53
C SER A 14 17.65 -21.95 -27.07
N LEU A 15 18.75 -21.33 -26.61
CA LEU A 15 19.26 -21.48 -25.23
C LEU A 15 18.68 -20.48 -24.21
N SER A 16 17.70 -19.66 -24.59
CA SER A 16 17.08 -18.65 -23.72
C SER A 16 15.95 -19.24 -22.86
N THR A 17 16.10 -20.45 -22.33
CA THR A 17 15.05 -21.14 -21.57
C THR A 17 15.28 -21.01 -20.07
N GLN A 18 14.55 -20.05 -19.48
CA GLN A 18 14.07 -20.04 -18.09
C GLN A 18 15.12 -19.97 -16.97
N ALA A 19 15.57 -18.74 -16.67
CA ALA A 19 15.96 -18.41 -15.30
C ALA A 19 14.70 -18.40 -14.41
N LEU A 20 14.31 -19.57 -13.89
CA LEU A 20 13.43 -19.64 -12.74
C LEU A 20 14.18 -18.95 -11.59
N SER A 21 13.71 -17.79 -11.15
CA SER A 21 14.22 -17.11 -9.97
C SER A 21 13.93 -17.96 -8.73
N GLN A 22 14.77 -18.96 -8.47
CA GLN A 22 14.71 -19.72 -7.23
C GLN A 22 15.14 -18.78 -6.12
N VAL A 23 14.18 -18.33 -5.32
CA VAL A 23 14.44 -17.59 -4.10
C VAL A 23 14.71 -18.63 -3.01
N TYR A 24 15.95 -18.70 -2.55
CA TYR A 24 16.34 -19.59 -1.48
C TYR A 24 16.07 -18.92 -0.14
N SER A 25 15.60 -19.70 0.85
CA SER A 25 15.48 -19.24 2.23
C SER A 25 16.56 -19.87 3.10
N TRP A 26 17.27 -19.08 3.89
CA TRP A 26 18.21 -19.59 4.89
C TRP A 26 18.06 -18.85 6.22
N VAL A 27 18.55 -19.48 7.28
CA VAL A 27 18.59 -18.90 8.63
C VAL A 27 20.04 -18.54 8.94
N ASP A 28 20.31 -17.30 9.31
CA ASP A 28 21.64 -16.88 9.71
C ASP A 28 21.99 -17.34 11.15
N GLY A 29 23.25 -17.13 11.57
CA GLY A 29 23.71 -17.49 12.91
C GLY A 29 22.99 -16.79 14.08
N ASN A 30 22.15 -15.78 13.80
CA ASN A 30 21.33 -15.08 14.78
C ASN A 30 19.86 -15.53 14.75
N GLY A 31 19.52 -16.56 13.96
CA GLY A 31 18.16 -17.08 13.86
C GLY A 31 17.24 -16.28 12.92
N ARG A 32 17.76 -15.34 12.12
CA ARG A 32 16.95 -14.52 11.20
C ARG A 32 16.82 -15.21 9.85
N LYS A 33 15.59 -15.29 9.33
CA LYS A 33 15.30 -15.80 7.99
C LYS A 33 15.63 -14.76 6.92
N HIS A 34 16.41 -15.17 5.93
CA HIS A 34 16.77 -14.39 4.74
C HIS A 34 16.24 -15.07 3.48
N PHE A 35 15.95 -14.28 2.45
CA PHE A 35 15.48 -14.73 1.15
C PHE A 35 16.33 -14.08 0.06
N GLY A 36 16.88 -14.86 -0.87
CA GLY A 36 17.75 -14.32 -1.92
C GLY A 36 18.09 -15.32 -3.01
N SER A 37 18.61 -14.80 -4.13
CA SER A 37 18.93 -15.55 -5.35
C SER A 37 20.26 -16.31 -5.26
N GLN A 38 21.06 -16.12 -4.21
CA GLN A 38 22.36 -16.74 -4.06
C GLN A 38 22.60 -17.12 -2.60
N PRO A 39 22.74 -18.43 -2.27
CA PRO A 39 23.04 -18.85 -0.91
C PRO A 39 24.47 -18.41 -0.52
N PRO A 40 24.71 -18.05 0.75
CA PRO A 40 26.07 -17.89 1.28
C PRO A 40 26.86 -19.19 1.08
N ALA A 41 28.13 -19.10 0.68
CA ALA A 41 28.98 -20.23 0.30
C ALA A 41 29.26 -21.27 1.42
N ALA A 42 28.66 -21.11 2.60
CA ALA A 42 28.80 -22.04 3.70
C ALA A 42 27.52 -22.05 4.54
N GLN A 43 26.60 -22.98 4.26
CA GLN A 43 25.79 -23.71 5.27
C GLN A 43 24.82 -24.71 4.61
N GLN A 44 24.68 -25.86 5.27
CA GLN A 44 24.29 -27.16 4.70
C GLN A 44 22.79 -27.48 4.66
N GLN A 45 21.89 -26.51 4.70
CA GLN A 45 20.45 -26.80 4.62
C GLN A 45 19.74 -25.80 3.72
N VAL A 46 19.74 -26.12 2.42
CA VAL A 46 18.96 -25.41 1.39
C VAL A 46 17.69 -26.22 1.17
N GLU A 47 16.56 -25.70 1.59
CA GLU A 47 15.24 -26.26 1.25
C GLU A 47 14.66 -25.44 0.10
N THR A 48 14.58 -26.05 -1.08
CA THR A 48 14.09 -25.40 -2.30
C THR A 48 12.57 -25.34 -2.26
N LEU A 49 12.02 -24.15 -2.04
CA LEU A 49 10.57 -23.92 -2.11
C LEU A 49 10.18 -23.48 -3.52
N THR A 50 9.42 -24.32 -4.23
CA THR A 50 8.84 -23.99 -5.53
C THR A 50 7.77 -22.90 -5.37
N ILE A 51 8.09 -21.69 -5.81
CA ILE A 51 7.15 -20.56 -5.83
C ILE A 51 6.15 -20.77 -6.98
N LYS A 52 4.85 -20.88 -6.66
CA LYS A 52 3.77 -20.77 -7.65
C LYS A 52 3.84 -19.38 -8.31
N PRO A 53 3.85 -19.28 -9.65
CA PRO A 53 4.01 -18.00 -10.33
C PRO A 53 2.79 -17.12 -10.05
N GLY A 54 3.01 -16.05 -9.30
CA GLY A 54 1.97 -15.11 -8.88
C GLY A 54 2.47 -13.94 -8.02
N TYR A 55 3.71 -14.00 -7.55
CA TYR A 55 4.34 -12.90 -6.81
C TYR A 55 5.67 -12.52 -7.46
N ALA A 56 5.61 -11.55 -8.38
CA ALA A 56 6.75 -10.74 -8.76
C ALA A 56 6.63 -9.41 -7.99
N ALA A 57 7.53 -9.16 -7.05
CA ALA A 57 7.75 -7.82 -6.51
C ALA A 57 8.86 -7.18 -7.31
N GLU A 58 8.48 -6.29 -8.21
CA GLU A 58 9.37 -5.48 -9.03
C GLU A 58 9.87 -4.27 -8.21
N THR A 59 11.16 -3.95 -8.32
CA THR A 59 11.74 -2.70 -7.80
C THR A 59 11.51 -1.58 -8.83
N PRO A 60 11.11 -0.35 -8.47
CA PRO A 60 10.76 0.67 -9.47
C PRO A 60 11.97 1.40 -10.07
N ALA A 61 11.93 1.62 -11.38
CA ALA A 61 12.56 2.75 -12.11
C ALA A 61 11.51 3.35 -13.09
N PRO A 62 11.64 4.62 -13.53
CA PRO A 62 10.60 5.65 -13.35
C PRO A 62 9.52 5.78 -14.44
N ALA A 63 8.31 6.09 -13.96
CA ALA A 63 7.17 6.83 -14.53
C ALA A 63 6.76 6.68 -16.02
N ALA A 64 5.62 6.02 -16.22
CA ALA A 64 4.57 6.45 -17.14
C ALA A 64 3.18 6.17 -16.52
N VAL A 65 2.27 7.13 -16.65
CA VAL A 65 0.94 7.22 -16.02
C VAL A 65 -0.12 6.37 -16.75
N ALA A 66 -0.77 5.45 -16.03
CA ALA A 66 -2.10 4.87 -16.29
C ALA A 66 -2.61 4.17 -15.00
N PRO A 67 -3.93 3.96 -14.81
CA PRO A 67 -4.64 4.27 -13.58
C PRO A 67 -4.31 3.35 -12.40
N VAL A 68 -4.33 3.96 -11.20
CA VAL A 68 -4.31 3.30 -9.91
C VAL A 68 -5.49 2.33 -9.84
N GLN A 69 -5.26 1.07 -10.17
CA GLN A 69 -6.11 0.01 -9.67
C GLN A 69 -5.81 -0.08 -8.17
N ALA A 70 -6.78 0.37 -7.38
CA ALA A 70 -6.85 0.06 -5.97
C ALA A 70 -6.74 -1.46 -5.84
N ALA A 71 -5.53 -1.94 -5.53
CA ALA A 71 -5.34 -3.30 -5.06
C ALA A 71 -5.93 -3.35 -3.65
N THR A 72 -7.26 -3.49 -3.60
CA THR A 72 -7.95 -4.05 -2.46
C THR A 72 -7.46 -5.49 -2.32
N GLN A 73 -6.28 -5.67 -1.73
CA GLN A 73 -5.95 -6.93 -1.10
C GLN A 73 -6.77 -7.00 0.18
N GLU A 74 -8.00 -7.50 0.03
CA GLU A 74 -8.85 -7.88 1.14
C GLU A 74 -8.17 -9.07 1.83
N PRO A 75 -7.68 -8.93 3.08
CA PRO A 75 -7.27 -10.10 3.83
C PRO A 75 -8.55 -10.89 4.12
N ALA A 76 -8.51 -12.18 3.80
CA ALA A 76 -9.56 -13.13 4.12
C ALA A 76 -10.05 -12.90 5.57
N ALA A 77 -11.36 -12.73 5.72
CA ALA A 77 -12.05 -12.47 6.97
C ALA A 77 -11.92 -13.65 7.96
N GLY A 78 -10.73 -13.84 8.51
CA GLY A 78 -10.56 -14.48 9.80
C GLY A 78 -11.15 -13.56 10.86
N LYS A 79 -11.81 -14.14 11.88
CA LYS A 79 -12.40 -13.40 13.02
C LYS A 79 -11.29 -12.64 13.75
N THR A 80 -10.95 -11.47 13.25
CA THR A 80 -9.98 -10.56 13.84
C THR A 80 -10.60 -10.03 15.11
N SER A 81 -9.93 -10.19 16.24
CA SER A 81 -10.44 -9.66 17.51
C SER A 81 -10.60 -8.14 17.38
N LYS A 82 -11.59 -7.57 18.06
CA LYS A 82 -11.75 -6.10 18.13
C LYS A 82 -10.44 -5.42 18.55
N ARG A 83 -9.68 -6.05 19.45
CA ARG A 83 -8.37 -5.56 19.88
C ARG A 83 -7.36 -5.53 18.73
N ASP A 84 -7.27 -6.58 17.92
CA ASP A 84 -6.33 -6.68 16.79
C ASP A 84 -6.69 -5.70 15.67
N MET A 85 -8.00 -5.52 15.41
CA MET A 85 -8.53 -4.50 14.52
C MET A 85 -8.10 -3.10 15.01
N CYS A 86 -8.33 -2.79 16.28
CA CYS A 86 -7.96 -1.50 16.85
C CYS A 86 -6.45 -1.24 16.82
N GLN A 87 -5.62 -2.24 17.15
CA GLN A 87 -4.16 -2.13 17.05
C GLN A 87 -3.72 -1.86 15.61
N SER A 88 -4.33 -2.54 14.64
CA SER A 88 -4.04 -2.31 13.23
C SER A 88 -4.49 -0.92 12.78
N ALA A 89 -5.65 -0.45 13.22
CA ALA A 89 -6.14 0.89 12.95
C ALA A 89 -5.19 1.97 13.50
N MET A 90 -4.69 1.80 14.73
CA MET A 90 -3.71 2.74 15.31
C MET A 90 -2.41 2.76 14.51
N ARG A 91 -1.88 1.59 14.17
CA ARG A 91 -0.66 1.48 13.37
C ARG A 91 -0.78 2.20 12.03
N TRP A 92 -1.86 1.96 11.30
CA TRP A 92 -2.11 2.65 10.03
C TRP A 92 -2.34 4.14 10.19
N THR A 93 -3.05 4.56 11.23
CA THR A 93 -3.30 5.98 11.53
C THR A 93 -2.00 6.74 11.73
N VAL A 94 -1.05 6.21 12.51
CA VAL A 94 0.24 6.88 12.76
C VAL A 94 1.05 7.04 11.47
N ILE A 95 1.08 6.00 10.63
CA ILE A 95 1.76 6.04 9.33
C ILE A 95 1.12 7.09 8.42
N ASP A 96 -0.20 7.09 8.33
CA ASP A 96 -0.93 7.99 7.44
C ASP A 96 -0.81 9.45 7.88
N LEU A 97 -0.95 9.75 9.18
CA LEU A 97 -0.77 11.10 9.69
C LEU A 97 0.64 11.64 9.42
N LYS A 98 1.68 10.80 9.55
CA LYS A 98 3.04 11.17 9.17
C LYS A 98 3.12 11.51 7.68
N ASN A 99 2.62 10.64 6.81
CA ASN A 99 2.65 10.84 5.36
C ASN A 99 1.90 12.12 4.96
N LEU A 100 0.74 12.39 5.56
CA LEU A 100 -0.04 13.60 5.30
C LEU A 100 0.71 14.88 5.70
N ARG A 101 1.44 14.87 6.82
CA ARG A 101 2.28 16.01 7.23
C ARG A 101 3.42 16.25 6.24
N GLU A 102 4.08 15.18 5.79
CA GLU A 102 5.15 15.26 4.80
C GLU A 102 4.62 15.80 3.45
N ILE A 103 3.48 15.31 2.97
CA ILE A 103 2.83 15.81 1.75
C ILE A 103 2.45 17.28 1.89
N ALA A 104 1.88 17.67 3.03
CA ALA A 104 1.52 19.07 3.31
C ALA A 104 2.76 19.96 3.26
N GLN A 105 3.88 19.52 3.85
CA GLN A 105 5.14 20.26 3.83
C GLN A 105 5.68 20.40 2.41
N GLN A 106 5.73 19.31 1.64
CA GLN A 106 6.16 19.34 0.24
C GLN A 106 5.30 20.29 -0.61
N ARG A 107 3.98 20.31 -0.38
CA ARG A 107 3.07 21.24 -1.06
C ARG A 107 3.33 22.69 -0.69
N ARG A 108 3.63 22.97 0.58
CA ARG A 108 4.00 24.31 1.05
C ARG A 108 5.31 24.76 0.41
N ASP A 109 6.33 23.91 0.44
CA ASP A 109 7.66 24.21 -0.10
C ASP A 109 7.62 24.42 -1.63
N ALA A 110 6.72 23.71 -2.31
CA ALA A 110 6.45 23.90 -3.74
C ALA A 110 5.52 25.09 -4.06
N GLY A 111 5.11 25.89 -3.07
CA GLY A 111 4.22 27.03 -3.24
C GLY A 111 2.78 26.68 -3.66
N ARG A 112 2.36 25.42 -3.49
CA ARG A 112 1.01 24.94 -3.88
C ARG A 112 -0.05 25.18 -2.81
N ILE A 113 0.36 25.47 -1.58
CA ILE A 113 -0.50 25.90 -0.48
C ILE A 113 0.19 27.04 0.27
N THR A 114 -0.63 27.91 0.86
CA THR A 114 -0.19 29.03 1.70
C THR A 114 0.29 28.55 3.07
N ALA A 115 1.01 29.42 3.79
CA ALA A 115 1.41 29.15 5.17
C ALA A 115 0.20 28.96 6.10
N ALA A 116 -0.89 29.71 5.87
CA ALA A 116 -2.12 29.59 6.65
C ALA A 116 -2.81 28.24 6.42
N GLU A 117 -2.94 27.81 5.16
CA GLU A 117 -3.51 26.49 4.82
C GLU A 117 -2.66 25.34 5.38
N PHE A 118 -1.33 25.46 5.30
CA PHE A 118 -0.42 24.50 5.92
C PHE A 118 -0.65 24.41 7.43
N GLN A 119 -0.67 25.54 8.14
CA GLN A 119 -0.88 25.58 9.58
C GLN A 119 -2.25 24.98 9.98
N GLN A 120 -3.31 25.31 9.23
CA GLN A 120 -4.63 24.74 9.47
C GLN A 120 -4.65 23.23 9.23
N GLY A 121 -3.98 22.75 8.18
CA GLY A 121 -3.75 21.32 7.95
C GLY A 121 -3.07 20.63 9.13
N GLN A 122 -2.01 21.22 9.66
CA GLN A 122 -1.29 20.70 10.83
C GLN A 122 -2.20 20.60 12.07
N GLN A 123 -3.03 21.63 12.32
CA GLN A 123 -3.99 21.63 13.42
C GLN A 123 -5.04 20.53 13.27
N ASN A 124 -5.58 20.35 12.07
CA ASN A 124 -6.55 19.28 11.78
C ASN A 124 -5.95 17.89 11.99
N LEU A 125 -4.71 17.67 11.54
CA LEU A 125 -4.01 16.40 11.73
C LEU A 125 -3.69 16.13 13.21
N ALA A 126 -3.28 17.15 13.96
CA ALA A 126 -3.09 17.04 15.41
C ALA A 126 -4.41 16.70 16.14
N GLY A 127 -5.52 17.34 15.76
CA GLY A 127 -6.83 17.02 16.31
C GLY A 127 -7.34 15.64 15.91
N ALA A 128 -6.95 15.10 14.76
CA ALA A 128 -7.25 13.72 14.37
C ALA A 128 -6.45 12.72 15.23
N GLU A 129 -5.17 12.98 15.46
CA GLU A 129 -4.29 12.16 16.30
C GLU A 129 -4.83 12.02 17.74
N GLN A 130 -5.37 13.11 18.30
CA GLN A 130 -5.95 13.10 19.64
C GLN A 130 -7.26 12.30 19.76
N ARG A 131 -8.02 12.15 18.66
CA ARG A 131 -9.35 11.52 18.64
C ARG A 131 -9.32 10.05 18.19
N ILE A 132 -8.23 9.61 17.61
CA ILE A 132 -8.07 8.25 17.08
C ILE A 132 -7.18 7.49 18.05
N THR A 133 -7.79 6.93 19.10
CA THR A 133 -7.06 6.23 20.16
C THR A 133 -7.50 4.77 20.28
N LEU A 134 -6.64 3.94 20.89
CA LEU A 134 -6.97 2.55 21.18
C LEU A 134 -8.19 2.44 22.11
N GLN A 135 -8.28 3.32 23.11
CA GLN A 135 -9.39 3.33 24.06
C GLN A 135 -10.72 3.66 23.37
N ASP A 136 -10.73 4.70 22.52
CA ASP A 136 -11.93 5.08 21.76
C ASP A 136 -12.35 3.96 20.82
N CYS A 137 -11.39 3.31 20.15
CA CYS A 137 -11.68 2.16 19.29
C CYS A 137 -12.25 0.97 20.06
N LEU A 138 -11.71 0.65 21.23
CA LEU A 138 -12.23 -0.45 22.05
C LEU A 138 -13.62 -0.13 22.61
N GLY A 139 -13.92 1.13 22.88
CA GLY A 139 -15.24 1.62 23.31
C GLY A 139 -16.25 1.84 22.18
N SER A 140 -15.82 1.90 20.92
CA SER A 140 -16.68 2.28 19.81
C SER A 140 -17.75 1.22 19.46
N SER A 141 -18.84 1.66 18.85
CA SER A 141 -19.89 0.82 18.29
C SER A 141 -20.45 1.46 17.01
N ALA A 142 -21.26 0.71 16.25
CA ALA A 142 -21.93 1.18 15.03
C ALA A 142 -20.96 1.88 14.04
N ASP A 143 -21.28 3.10 13.60
CA ASP A 143 -20.53 3.84 12.57
C ASP A 143 -19.07 4.08 12.97
N ASP A 144 -18.79 4.34 14.26
CA ASP A 144 -17.41 4.51 14.72
C ASP A 144 -16.60 3.21 14.59
N GLN A 145 -17.23 2.05 14.81
CA GLN A 145 -16.56 0.76 14.60
C GLN A 145 -16.25 0.53 13.11
N GLN A 146 -17.15 0.91 12.19
CA GLN A 146 -16.88 0.83 10.75
C GLN A 146 -15.71 1.73 10.35
N ARG A 147 -15.59 2.90 10.99
CA ARG A 147 -14.46 3.82 10.80
C ARG A 147 -13.13 3.17 11.18
N TYR A 148 -13.08 2.51 12.34
CA TYR A 148 -11.89 1.80 12.78
C TYR A 148 -11.59 0.56 11.94
N GLU A 149 -12.61 -0.13 11.44
CA GLU A 149 -12.44 -1.25 10.51
C GLU A 149 -11.86 -0.79 9.17
N CYS A 150 -12.32 0.35 8.63
CA CYS A 150 -11.74 1.01 7.47
C CYS A 150 -10.24 1.34 7.71
N LEU A 151 -9.92 1.94 8.86
CA LEU A 151 -8.54 2.27 9.23
C LEU A 151 -7.66 1.01 9.38
N SER A 152 -8.21 -0.06 9.96
CA SER A 152 -7.49 -1.32 10.15
C SER A 152 -7.07 -1.98 8.83
N ARG A 153 -7.81 -1.69 7.75
CA ARG A 153 -7.52 -2.11 6.38
C ARG A 153 -6.54 -1.18 5.63
N GLY A 154 -6.10 -0.08 6.26
CA GLY A 154 -5.08 0.81 5.71
C GLY A 154 -5.58 1.83 4.69
N ALA A 155 -6.90 2.09 4.62
CA ALA A 155 -7.46 3.06 3.67
C ALA A 155 -7.10 4.54 3.97
N GLY A 156 -6.55 4.82 5.17
CA GLY A 156 -6.10 6.15 5.57
C GLY A 156 -7.17 7.00 6.27
N VAL A 157 -6.75 7.96 7.08
CA VAL A 157 -7.61 8.79 7.94
C VAL A 157 -8.54 9.68 7.14
N LEU A 158 -8.10 10.17 5.97
CA LEU A 158 -8.93 11.00 5.11
C LEU A 158 -10.09 10.20 4.50
N ALA A 159 -9.80 9.02 3.96
CA ALA A 159 -10.83 8.15 3.37
C ALA A 159 -11.81 7.64 4.43
N CYS A 160 -11.30 7.22 5.58
CA CYS A 160 -12.13 6.67 6.65
C CYS A 160 -12.87 7.75 7.46
N SER A 161 -12.55 9.04 7.33
CA SER A 161 -13.23 10.10 8.08
C SER A 161 -14.68 10.37 7.65
N GLY A 162 -15.12 9.86 6.50
CA GLY A 162 -16.41 10.20 5.89
C GLY A 162 -16.46 11.61 5.26
N LEU A 163 -15.38 12.40 5.38
CA LEU A 163 -15.32 13.75 4.80
C LEU A 163 -15.37 13.72 3.27
N LEU A 164 -14.76 12.72 2.64
CA LEU A 164 -14.81 12.58 1.18
C LEU A 164 -16.23 12.32 0.69
N SER A 165 -16.96 11.41 1.33
CA SER A 165 -18.37 11.14 0.99
C SER A 165 -19.24 12.36 1.23
N ALA A 166 -19.03 13.11 2.32
CA ALA A 166 -19.77 14.34 2.59
C ALA A 166 -19.51 15.40 1.52
N ALA A 167 -18.25 15.61 1.14
CA ALA A 167 -17.87 16.58 0.09
C ALA A 167 -18.48 16.21 -1.28
N MET A 168 -18.52 14.92 -1.64
CA MET A 168 -19.15 14.47 -2.88
C MET A 168 -20.67 14.69 -2.85
N GLN A 169 -21.33 14.38 -1.73
CA GLN A 169 -22.77 14.63 -1.57
C GLN A 169 -23.11 16.12 -1.66
N GLU A 170 -22.30 16.99 -1.04
CA GLU A 170 -22.46 18.44 -1.15
C GLU A 170 -22.29 18.92 -2.60
N ALA A 171 -21.29 18.41 -3.32
CA ALA A 171 -21.07 18.75 -4.72
C ALA A 171 -22.25 18.31 -5.61
N GLU A 172 -22.80 17.11 -5.41
CA GLU A 172 -23.99 16.63 -6.10
C GLU A 172 -25.21 17.51 -5.82
N GLN A 173 -25.43 17.90 -4.56
CA GLN A 173 -26.52 18.79 -4.18
C GLN A 173 -26.37 20.17 -4.85
N GLN A 174 -25.17 20.73 -4.88
CA GLN A 174 -24.90 21.99 -5.57
C GLN A 174 -25.14 21.87 -7.08
N ALA A 175 -24.71 20.77 -7.71
CA ALA A 175 -24.96 20.50 -9.12
C ALA A 175 -26.46 20.41 -9.42
N ARG A 176 -27.22 19.65 -8.61
CA ARG A 176 -28.68 19.56 -8.73
C ARG A 176 -29.35 20.92 -8.60
N LYS A 177 -28.94 21.75 -7.62
CA LYS A 177 -29.46 23.11 -7.43
C LYS A 177 -29.21 24.03 -8.63
N ARG A 178 -28.06 23.88 -9.31
CA ARG A 178 -27.74 24.64 -10.53
C ARG A 178 -28.59 24.20 -11.72
N ILE A 179 -28.87 22.90 -11.83
CA ILE A 179 -29.70 22.33 -12.89
C ILE A 179 -31.20 22.64 -12.66
N SER A 180 -31.64 22.71 -11.40
CA SER A 180 -33.03 22.98 -11.04
C SER A 180 -33.40 24.46 -10.96
N LYS A 181 -32.46 25.38 -11.23
CA LYS A 181 -32.73 26.83 -11.24
C LYS A 181 -33.03 27.24 -12.69
N PRO A 182 -34.28 27.62 -13.02
CA PRO A 182 -34.67 28.02 -14.37
C PRO A 182 -34.00 29.33 -14.81
#